data_AF-A0A7Z2RR86-F1
#
_entry.id   AF-A0A7Z2RR86-F1
#
_cell.length_a   1.000
_cell.length_b   1.000
_cell.length_c   1.000
_cell.angle_alpha   90.00
_cell.angle_beta   90.00
_cell.angle_gamma   90.00
#
_symmetry.space_group_name_H-M   'P 1'
#
loop_
_entity.id
_entity.type
_entity.pdbx_description
1 polymer ?
#
loop_
_entity_poly.entity_id
_entity_poly.type
_entity_poly.pdbx_seq_one_letter_code
_entity_poly.pdbx_strand_id
1 'polypeptide(L)'
;MVQSVHCSLLRSNTVNKLTGALLIFTIFPAHVSANSCDIEGYTIGFFNGVATTLKGAKQGQKKIESTLGIKQFNGEPVEYQLFYNDSYIESNGLNVLADFAETFDQRTQELGQKQFDRWEAFWEIVSGRQDSSIIQKISATFSWFKGFVSDLVSQGMNTMIREFLQLLSTSIDSPDTEKTQMQHKLINDSNTWKGKKLIYIAHSQGNLWVNQSYKYVVSQLGYDADNIHVVHIAPASPTLTPDSDYILSTSDLVINGLQLTGIGSVPVPNTAIAPSTADIAGHGLIEIYLTHPDSINKIKKSVGRAFDSLTKPDMEEHLFEVTYQYTPSFVESHAEPEIKFVDNPSEDWFEKAMYPHYDDSYFEYDSAAYKYKLKPVAGLKYLSHQRDKKDRENQTFTVVQCSNIPNDDPFILGEKSEALIWYGYDEQPDNTKVIVTVRDRYGRKLQSGEQSVSELRRKGWRYQGIFLDLKAKSPYSQKEKSFIEKQNLETRYELHSNSILLPTAS
;
A
#
# COMPACT_ATOMS: atom_id res chain seq x y z
N MET A 1 25.80 60.01 -49.79
CA MET A 1 26.43 60.08 -51.12
C MET A 1 27.76 59.34 -51.04
N VAL A 2 27.82 58.17 -51.70
CA VAL A 2 28.97 57.55 -52.42
C VAL A 2 30.33 57.33 -51.71
N GLN A 3 30.88 56.13 -51.98
CA GLN A 3 32.26 55.60 -51.89
C GLN A 3 32.70 54.94 -50.57
N SER A 4 33.00 53.61 -50.50
CA SER A 4 34.01 52.79 -51.23
C SER A 4 35.43 53.26 -50.87
N VAL A 5 36.46 52.49 -50.48
CA VAL A 5 36.78 51.06 -50.36
C VAL A 5 38.21 51.00 -49.73
N HIS A 6 38.58 49.85 -49.13
CA HIS A 6 39.95 49.35 -48.82
C HIS A 6 40.77 49.94 -47.65
N CYS A 7 41.16 49.08 -46.71
CA CYS A 7 42.52 48.52 -46.70
C CYS A 7 42.60 47.23 -45.84
N SER A 8 43.16 46.18 -46.44
CA SER A 8 43.58 44.91 -45.83
C SER A 8 45.04 45.08 -45.34
N LEU A 9 45.51 44.49 -44.24
CA LEU A 9 46.00 43.12 -44.06
C LEU A 9 46.76 43.12 -42.73
N LEU A 10 46.67 42.05 -41.92
CA LEU A 10 47.84 41.30 -41.41
C LEU A 10 47.42 40.18 -40.43
N ARG A 11 47.68 38.94 -40.87
CA ARG A 11 48.14 37.73 -40.15
C ARG A 11 47.58 37.46 -38.75
N SER A 12 46.85 36.35 -38.52
CA SER A 12 47.30 34.94 -38.49
C SER A 12 47.33 34.43 -37.05
N ASN A 13 46.44 33.49 -36.76
CA ASN A 13 46.63 32.26 -35.99
C ASN A 13 45.58 31.98 -34.91
N THR A 14 45.27 30.67 -34.87
CA THR A 14 44.77 29.87 -33.75
C THR A 14 43.29 29.98 -33.37
N VAL A 15 42.50 29.13 -34.05
CA VAL A 15 41.70 28.05 -33.47
C VAL A 15 41.18 28.29 -32.04
N ASN A 16 39.86 28.48 -31.92
CA ASN A 16 39.09 27.67 -30.99
C ASN A 16 37.64 27.51 -31.47
N LYS A 17 37.29 26.25 -31.75
CA LYS A 17 35.94 25.80 -32.04
C LYS A 17 35.09 26.01 -30.78
N LEU A 18 34.13 26.92 -30.82
CA LEU A 18 32.97 26.87 -29.94
C LEU A 18 31.77 26.42 -30.78
N THR A 19 31.63 25.11 -30.90
CA THR A 19 30.37 24.49 -31.34
C THR A 19 29.37 24.70 -30.20
N GLY A 20 28.47 25.67 -30.34
CA GLY A 20 27.34 25.83 -29.44
C GLY A 20 26.37 24.65 -29.62
N ALA A 21 26.45 23.67 -28.73
CA ALA A 21 25.42 22.65 -28.59
C ALA A 21 24.22 23.30 -27.89
N LEU A 22 23.17 23.58 -28.67
CA LEU A 22 21.88 24.01 -28.17
C LEU A 22 21.25 22.81 -27.43
N LEU A 23 21.41 22.76 -26.11
CA LEU A 23 20.71 21.80 -25.26
C LEU A 23 19.23 22.20 -25.27
N ILE A 24 18.43 21.52 -26.10
CA ILE A 24 16.98 21.53 -25.99
C ILE A 24 16.66 20.74 -24.71
N PHE A 25 16.48 21.45 -23.60
CA PHE A 25 15.79 20.89 -22.44
C PHE A 25 14.34 20.66 -22.86
N THR A 26 14.04 19.46 -23.36
CA THR A 26 12.68 18.95 -23.38
C THR A 26 12.27 18.77 -21.92
N ILE A 27 11.64 19.81 -21.37
CA ILE A 27 10.87 19.69 -20.14
C ILE A 27 9.69 18.79 -20.52
N PHE A 28 9.83 17.48 -20.30
CA PHE A 28 8.67 16.62 -20.22
C PHE A 28 7.88 17.12 -19.00
N PRO A 29 6.63 17.58 -19.14
CA PRO A 29 5.77 17.68 -17.97
C PRO A 29 5.65 16.25 -17.43
N ALA A 30 6.20 16.02 -16.24
CA ALA A 30 5.79 14.89 -15.43
C ALA A 30 4.31 15.12 -15.12
N HIS A 31 3.44 14.62 -15.99
CA HIS A 31 2.08 14.34 -15.60
C HIS A 31 2.16 13.18 -14.61
N VAL A 32 2.42 13.52 -13.35
CA VAL A 32 1.98 12.67 -12.24
C VAL A 32 0.47 12.61 -12.40
N SER A 33 -0.01 11.56 -13.05
CA SER A 33 -1.43 11.25 -13.10
C SER A 33 -1.76 10.81 -11.68
N ALA A 34 -2.10 11.77 -10.81
CA ALA A 34 -2.26 11.55 -9.37
C ALA A 34 -3.41 10.59 -9.00
N ASN A 35 -4.01 9.92 -9.99
CA ASN A 35 -5.05 8.91 -9.80
C ASN A 35 -4.82 7.62 -10.61
N SER A 36 -3.65 7.41 -11.24
CA SER A 36 -3.39 6.22 -12.06
C SER A 36 -3.28 4.94 -11.22
N CYS A 37 -3.40 3.80 -11.89
CA CYS A 37 -3.15 2.47 -11.31
C CYS A 37 -1.68 2.04 -11.40
N ASP A 38 -0.76 2.98 -11.65
CA ASP A 38 0.66 2.69 -11.83
C ASP A 38 1.23 1.98 -10.60
N ILE A 39 1.98 0.90 -10.83
CA ILE A 39 2.58 0.08 -9.78
C ILE A 39 4.06 0.43 -9.75
N GLU A 40 4.36 1.52 -9.05
CA GLU A 40 5.71 2.06 -8.96
C GLU A 40 6.00 2.69 -7.59
N GLY A 41 7.28 2.75 -7.28
CA GLY A 41 7.82 3.37 -6.08
C GLY A 41 8.06 2.40 -4.93
N TYR A 42 8.74 2.95 -3.94
CA TYR A 42 9.08 2.25 -2.71
C TYR A 42 8.55 3.03 -1.50
N THR A 43 8.19 2.30 -0.46
CA THR A 43 7.90 2.89 0.86
C THR A 43 8.89 2.37 1.88
N ILE A 44 9.62 3.27 2.54
CA ILE A 44 10.40 2.98 3.74
C ILE A 44 9.53 3.25 4.96
N GLY A 45 9.02 2.19 5.58
CA GLY A 45 8.20 2.24 6.80
C GLY A 45 9.07 2.25 8.07
N PHE A 46 8.80 3.13 9.02
CA PHE A 46 9.50 3.14 10.32
C PHE A 46 8.56 2.81 11.49
N PHE A 47 8.96 1.84 12.33
CA PHE A 47 8.26 1.42 13.55
C PHE A 47 9.10 1.78 14.79
N ASN A 48 8.56 2.62 15.68
CA ASN A 48 9.28 3.10 16.87
C ASN A 48 9.29 2.10 18.04
N GLY A 49 10.21 2.30 18.99
CA GLY A 49 10.26 1.53 20.23
C GLY A 49 9.28 2.01 21.30
N VAL A 50 9.31 1.32 22.45
CA VAL A 50 8.57 1.65 23.68
C VAL A 50 8.89 3.07 24.12
N ALA A 51 7.96 3.71 24.82
CA ALA A 51 8.16 5.00 25.45
C ALA A 51 8.71 6.03 24.43
N THR A 52 8.11 6.09 23.25
CA THR A 52 8.41 7.12 22.26
C THR A 52 7.19 8.00 22.00
N THR A 53 7.31 9.32 22.19
CA THR A 53 6.25 10.27 21.81
C THR A 53 6.09 10.32 20.29
N LEU A 54 4.93 10.75 19.79
CA LEU A 54 4.73 10.98 18.35
C LEU A 54 5.80 11.92 17.77
N LYS A 55 6.21 12.94 18.53
CA LYS A 55 7.30 13.85 18.13
C LYS A 55 8.63 13.10 18.02
N GLY A 56 8.97 12.26 19.00
CA GLY A 56 10.18 11.43 18.99
C GLY A 56 10.18 10.44 17.83
N ALA A 57 9.05 9.79 17.56
CA ALA A 57 8.91 8.84 16.46
C ALA A 57 9.10 9.52 15.09
N LYS A 58 8.51 10.70 14.90
CA LYS A 58 8.74 11.54 13.71
C LYS A 58 10.19 12.01 13.58
N GLN A 59 10.86 12.33 14.68
CA GLN A 59 12.29 12.66 14.67
C GLN A 59 13.14 11.45 14.28
N GLY A 60 12.81 10.25 14.77
CA GLY A 60 13.43 8.99 14.37
C GLY A 60 13.28 8.73 12.87
N GLN A 61 12.07 8.83 12.33
CA GLN A 61 11.80 8.69 10.89
C GLN A 61 12.64 9.69 10.06
N LYS A 62 12.63 10.98 10.42
CA LYS A 62 13.42 12.01 9.72
C LYS A 62 14.93 11.76 9.82
N LYS A 63 15.40 11.23 10.95
CA LYS A 63 16.80 10.86 11.12
C LYS A 63 17.16 9.67 10.24
N ILE A 64 16.28 8.68 10.09
CA ILE A 64 16.45 7.58 9.14
C ILE A 64 16.51 8.13 7.71
N GLU A 65 15.54 8.96 7.30
CA GLU A 65 15.49 9.59 5.98
C GLU A 65 16.78 10.34 5.65
N SER A 66 17.24 11.23 6.55
CA SER A 66 18.49 11.97 6.36
C SER A 66 19.74 11.09 6.40
N THR A 67 19.73 10.00 7.17
CA THR A 67 20.86 9.07 7.25
C THR A 67 21.00 8.30 5.95
N LEU A 68 19.89 7.77 5.41
CA LEU A 68 19.87 7.04 4.15
C LEU A 68 20.13 7.96 2.96
N GLY A 69 19.46 9.13 2.93
CA GLY A 69 19.60 10.12 1.85
C GLY A 69 19.02 9.66 0.52
N ILE A 70 18.04 8.75 0.53
CA ILE A 70 17.47 8.12 -0.66
C ILE A 70 16.09 8.73 -0.92
N LYS A 71 15.90 9.33 -2.10
CA LYS A 71 14.60 9.90 -2.52
C LYS A 71 14.00 9.19 -3.73
N GLN A 72 14.83 8.43 -4.44
CA GLN A 72 14.46 7.66 -5.61
C GLN A 72 15.42 6.47 -5.74
N PHE A 73 14.95 5.40 -6.37
CA PHE A 73 15.76 4.23 -6.73
C PHE A 73 15.28 3.71 -8.08
N ASN A 74 16.21 3.44 -9.01
CA ASN A 74 15.90 3.03 -10.39
C ASN A 74 14.87 3.89 -11.14
N GLY A 75 14.83 5.20 -10.84
CA GLY A 75 13.89 6.14 -11.44
C GLY A 75 12.52 6.22 -10.75
N GLU A 76 12.26 5.34 -9.78
CA GLU A 76 11.01 5.32 -9.02
C GLU A 76 11.14 6.11 -7.70
N PRO A 77 10.08 6.78 -7.23
CA PRO A 77 10.12 7.55 -5.99
C PRO A 77 10.22 6.67 -4.74
N VAL A 78 10.91 7.17 -3.71
CA VAL A 78 10.99 6.56 -2.38
C VAL A 78 10.29 7.45 -1.36
N GLU A 79 9.22 6.93 -0.76
CA GLU A 79 8.43 7.61 0.26
C GLU A 79 8.81 7.09 1.66
N TYR A 80 8.75 7.94 2.67
CA TYR A 80 8.98 7.55 4.07
C TYR A 80 7.67 7.63 4.84
N GLN A 81 7.31 6.55 5.54
CA GLN A 81 6.06 6.44 6.26
C GLN A 81 6.30 6.04 7.72
N LEU A 82 5.64 6.73 8.65
CA LEU A 82 5.68 6.36 10.07
C LEU A 82 4.56 5.37 10.37
N PHE A 83 4.93 4.24 10.96
CA PHE A 83 4.04 3.32 11.66
C PHE A 83 4.20 3.59 13.16
N TYR A 84 3.44 4.57 13.64
CA TYR A 84 3.56 5.00 15.03
C TYR A 84 2.98 3.95 15.95
N ASN A 85 3.76 3.52 16.93
CA ASN A 85 3.35 2.68 18.04
C ASN A 85 3.09 3.64 19.19
N ASP A 86 1.82 3.86 19.53
CA ASP A 86 1.46 4.90 20.50
C ASP A 86 1.91 4.51 21.90
N SER A 87 2.98 5.14 22.37
CA SER A 87 3.54 4.90 23.70
C SER A 87 2.90 5.76 24.80
N TYR A 88 1.89 6.58 24.47
CA TYR A 88 1.05 7.35 25.39
C TYR A 88 1.79 8.20 26.47
N ILE A 89 3.07 8.54 26.30
CA ILE A 89 3.88 9.30 27.28
C ILE A 89 3.30 10.68 27.61
N GLU A 90 2.56 11.29 26.69
CA GLU A 90 2.15 12.69 26.81
C GLU A 90 1.00 12.93 27.80
N SER A 91 0.35 11.90 28.36
CA SER A 91 -0.83 12.06 29.22
C SER A 91 -0.68 11.65 30.69
N ASN A 92 0.18 10.68 31.05
CA ASN A 92 0.56 10.37 32.45
C ASN A 92 1.73 9.33 32.49
N GLY A 93 2.32 9.10 33.67
CA GLY A 93 3.35 8.07 33.86
C GLY A 93 2.84 6.62 33.88
N LEU A 94 1.52 6.39 33.94
CA LEU A 94 0.89 5.04 33.86
C LEU A 94 1.09 4.41 32.49
N ASN A 95 1.18 5.25 31.46
CA ASN A 95 1.20 4.82 30.07
C ASN A 95 2.51 4.18 29.63
N VAL A 96 3.63 4.52 30.28
CA VAL A 96 4.92 3.84 30.07
C VAL A 96 4.86 2.40 30.58
N LEU A 97 4.14 2.15 31.68
CA LEU A 97 3.92 0.79 32.21
C LEU A 97 2.97 -0.02 31.32
N ALA A 98 1.97 0.63 30.71
CA ALA A 98 1.06 0.01 29.75
C ALA A 98 1.80 -0.40 28.46
N ASP A 99 2.64 0.46 27.90
CA ASP A 99 3.45 0.18 26.71
C ASP A 99 4.53 -0.91 26.97
N PHE A 100 5.11 -0.90 28.18
CA PHE A 100 5.99 -1.98 28.61
C PHE A 100 5.23 -3.31 28.80
N ALA A 101 4.02 -3.29 29.35
CA ALA A 101 3.17 -4.48 29.50
C ALA A 101 2.76 -5.06 28.13
N GLU A 102 2.38 -4.19 27.19
CA GLU A 102 2.09 -4.55 25.81
C GLU A 102 3.29 -5.22 25.14
N THR A 103 4.49 -4.68 25.31
CA THR A 103 5.73 -5.31 24.82
C THR A 103 5.90 -6.74 25.35
N PHE A 104 5.65 -6.94 26.65
CA PHE A 104 5.75 -8.26 27.28
C PHE A 104 4.67 -9.22 26.81
N ASP A 105 3.44 -8.76 26.64
CA ASP A 105 2.33 -9.57 26.14
C ASP A 105 2.57 -10.00 24.69
N GLN A 106 2.86 -9.05 23.80
CA GLN A 106 3.18 -9.31 22.38
C GLN A 106 4.36 -10.27 22.23
N ARG A 107 5.43 -10.08 23.00
CA ARG A 107 6.58 -10.99 23.01
C ARG A 107 6.22 -12.38 23.52
N THR A 108 5.34 -12.47 24.52
CA THR A 108 4.86 -13.75 25.05
C THR A 108 4.03 -14.51 24.02
N GLN A 109 3.21 -13.81 23.24
CA GLN A 109 2.44 -14.38 22.13
C GLN A 109 3.35 -14.97 21.05
N GLU A 110 4.42 -14.27 20.64
CA GLU A 110 5.38 -14.78 19.64
C GLU A 110 6.11 -16.07 20.08
N LEU A 111 6.24 -16.29 21.39
CA LEU A 111 6.94 -17.44 21.97
C LEU A 111 6.05 -18.66 22.28
N GLY A 112 4.73 -18.57 22.08
CA GLY A 112 3.77 -19.62 22.44
C GLY A 112 3.46 -19.73 23.94
N GLN A 113 2.34 -20.40 24.29
CA GLN A 113 1.72 -20.36 25.62
C GLN A 113 2.60 -20.90 26.77
N LYS A 114 3.29 -19.97 27.43
CA LYS A 114 3.72 -20.03 28.85
C LYS A 114 3.48 -18.65 29.49
N GLN A 115 2.20 -18.25 29.53
CA GLN A 115 1.78 -16.89 29.90
C GLN A 115 1.98 -16.58 31.39
N PHE A 116 1.83 -17.57 32.29
CA PHE A 116 1.87 -17.35 33.75
C PHE A 116 3.28 -17.07 34.28
N ASP A 117 4.28 -17.92 33.98
CA ASP A 117 5.67 -17.76 34.48
C ASP A 117 6.36 -16.46 33.99
N ARG A 118 5.84 -15.83 32.92
CA ARG A 118 6.46 -14.68 32.25
C ARG A 118 5.85 -13.35 32.66
N TRP A 119 4.57 -13.35 33.01
CA TRP A 119 3.96 -12.23 33.72
C TRP A 119 4.58 -12.05 35.11
N GLU A 120 4.99 -13.13 35.77
CA GLU A 120 5.74 -13.04 37.03
C GLU A 120 7.05 -12.25 36.87
N ALA A 121 7.79 -12.46 35.78
CA ALA A 121 9.01 -11.70 35.50
C ALA A 121 8.75 -10.20 35.26
N PHE A 122 7.68 -9.85 34.53
CA PHE A 122 7.25 -8.47 34.39
C PHE A 122 6.88 -7.87 35.75
N TRP A 123 6.06 -8.58 36.54
CA TRP A 123 5.58 -8.08 37.83
C TRP A 123 6.71 -7.93 38.84
N GLU A 124 7.72 -8.79 38.81
CA GLU A 124 8.93 -8.63 39.62
C GLU A 124 9.71 -7.36 39.26
N ILE A 125 9.84 -7.04 37.97
CA ILE A 125 10.52 -5.83 37.47
C ILE A 125 9.75 -4.57 37.84
N VAL A 126 8.43 -4.54 37.58
CA VAL A 126 7.57 -3.37 37.85
C VAL A 126 7.30 -3.16 39.33
N SER A 127 7.24 -4.22 40.13
CA SER A 127 7.08 -4.11 41.59
C SER A 127 8.36 -3.69 42.32
N GLY A 128 9.50 -3.65 41.63
CA GLY A 128 10.75 -3.16 42.19
C GLY A 128 11.29 -3.97 43.37
N ARG A 129 10.85 -5.23 43.51
CA ARG A 129 11.30 -6.14 44.56
C ARG A 129 12.81 -6.32 44.46
N GLN A 130 13.57 -5.63 45.30
CA GLN A 130 15.04 -5.66 45.33
C GLN A 130 15.60 -7.08 45.58
N ASP A 131 14.75 -7.98 46.09
CA ASP A 131 14.98 -9.40 46.33
C ASP A 131 14.58 -10.32 45.16
N SER A 132 14.03 -9.78 44.06
CA SER A 132 13.74 -10.56 42.84
C SER A 132 15.02 -11.19 42.29
N SER A 133 14.98 -12.50 42.05
CA SER A 133 16.09 -13.23 41.46
C SER A 133 16.41 -12.75 40.04
N ILE A 134 15.43 -12.20 39.31
CA ILE A 134 15.57 -11.64 37.97
C ILE A 134 16.25 -10.28 38.02
N ILE A 135 15.78 -9.38 38.90
CA ILE A 135 16.41 -8.07 39.11
C ILE A 135 17.86 -8.25 39.58
N GLN A 136 18.13 -9.20 40.48
CA GLN A 136 19.47 -9.47 40.97
C GLN A 136 20.40 -10.03 39.89
N LYS A 137 19.94 -10.97 39.05
CA LYS A 137 20.74 -11.51 37.94
C LYS A 137 21.13 -10.43 36.93
N ILE A 138 20.19 -9.56 36.56
CA ILE A 138 20.46 -8.46 35.63
C ILE A 138 21.34 -7.40 36.31
N SER A 139 21.05 -7.01 37.55
CA SER A 139 21.83 -6.00 38.30
C SER A 139 23.27 -6.45 38.61
N ALA A 140 23.49 -7.76 38.80
CA ALA A 140 24.81 -8.34 38.98
C ALA A 140 25.66 -8.28 37.70
N THR A 141 25.00 -8.32 36.55
CA THR A 141 25.66 -8.22 35.24
C THR A 141 25.78 -6.76 34.77
N PHE A 142 24.80 -5.93 35.11
CA PHE A 142 24.67 -4.54 34.68
C PHE A 142 24.35 -3.63 35.88
N SER A 143 25.37 -3.01 36.46
CA SER A 143 25.24 -2.22 37.70
C SER A 143 24.28 -1.01 37.58
N TRP A 144 24.07 -0.48 36.37
CA TRP A 144 23.14 0.63 36.10
C TRP A 144 21.66 0.20 36.14
N PHE A 145 21.35 -1.09 35.90
CA PHE A 145 19.98 -1.60 35.86
C PHE A 145 19.24 -1.39 37.18
N LYS A 146 19.97 -1.45 38.30
CA LYS A 146 19.44 -1.12 39.62
C LYS A 146 18.95 0.35 39.70
N GLY A 147 19.65 1.26 39.03
CA GLY A 147 19.24 2.67 38.92
C GLY A 147 17.97 2.83 38.08
N PHE A 148 17.89 2.16 36.93
CA PHE A 148 16.68 2.11 36.09
C PHE A 148 15.45 1.58 36.83
N VAL A 149 15.58 0.44 37.52
CA VAL A 149 14.48 -0.10 38.35
C VAL A 149 14.15 0.85 39.50
N SER A 150 15.15 1.47 40.13
CA SER A 150 14.93 2.46 41.19
C SER A 150 14.18 3.69 40.70
N ASP A 151 14.48 4.18 39.49
CA ASP A 151 13.79 5.31 38.86
C ASP A 151 12.34 4.92 38.52
N LEU A 152 12.13 3.71 37.98
CA LEU A 152 10.82 3.08 37.70
C LEU A 152 9.99 2.77 38.96
N VAL A 153 10.60 2.76 40.16
CA VAL A 153 9.93 2.37 41.43
C VAL A 153 9.84 3.55 42.42
N SER A 154 10.35 4.72 42.03
CA SER A 154 10.34 5.92 42.88
C SER A 154 8.94 6.30 43.40
N GLN A 155 8.85 7.00 44.55
CA GLN A 155 7.64 7.11 45.40
C GLN A 155 6.35 7.61 44.72
N GLY A 156 6.42 8.26 43.55
CA GLY A 156 5.24 8.61 42.75
C GLY A 156 4.57 7.41 42.06
N MET A 157 5.25 6.27 41.96
CA MET A 157 4.86 5.15 41.10
C MET A 157 4.09 4.03 41.81
N ASN A 158 4.12 3.95 43.15
CA ASN A 158 3.29 3.00 43.91
C ASN A 158 1.78 3.31 43.80
N THR A 159 1.41 4.59 43.71
CA THR A 159 0.03 5.02 43.40
C THR A 159 -0.32 4.67 41.94
N MET A 160 0.64 4.84 41.03
CA MET A 160 0.45 4.53 39.61
C MET A 160 0.31 3.02 39.33
N ILE A 161 1.12 2.16 39.95
CA ILE A 161 0.99 0.70 39.83
C ILE A 161 -0.41 0.25 40.28
N ARG A 162 -0.99 0.88 41.30
CA ARG A 162 -2.36 0.59 41.77
C ARG A 162 -3.43 1.02 40.76
N GLU A 163 -3.30 2.21 40.17
CA GLU A 163 -4.21 2.70 39.14
C GLU A 163 -4.13 1.87 37.84
N PHE A 164 -2.93 1.45 37.44
CA PHE A 164 -2.71 0.53 36.31
C PHE A 164 -3.32 -0.85 36.56
N LEU A 165 -3.13 -1.42 37.77
CA LEU A 165 -3.80 -2.68 38.17
C LEU A 165 -5.32 -2.56 38.18
N GLN A 166 -5.85 -1.38 38.53
CA GLN A 166 -7.29 -1.11 38.52
C GLN A 166 -7.84 -0.99 37.09
N LEU A 167 -7.08 -0.39 36.16
CA LEU A 167 -7.36 -0.37 34.71
C LEU A 167 -7.33 -1.76 34.07
N LEU A 168 -6.33 -2.59 34.41
CA LEU A 168 -6.25 -3.98 33.94
C LEU A 168 -7.44 -4.83 34.44
N SER A 169 -7.93 -4.57 35.65
CA SER A 169 -9.11 -5.27 36.19
C SER A 169 -10.41 -4.95 35.46
N THR A 170 -10.44 -3.86 34.67
CA THR A 170 -11.63 -3.40 33.92
C THR A 170 -11.48 -3.55 32.41
N SER A 171 -10.31 -3.94 31.89
CA SER A 171 -10.02 -4.08 30.45
C SER A 171 -9.15 -5.31 30.21
N ILE A 172 -9.75 -6.38 29.68
CA ILE A 172 -9.05 -7.63 29.34
C ILE A 172 -8.23 -7.49 28.03
N ASP A 173 -8.55 -6.49 27.20
CA ASP A 173 -7.74 -6.06 26.06
C ASP A 173 -7.54 -4.55 26.17
N SER A 174 -6.30 -4.06 26.07
CA SER A 174 -6.06 -2.60 26.08
C SER A 174 -6.69 -2.01 24.81
N PRO A 175 -7.70 -1.12 24.90
CA PRO A 175 -8.42 -0.58 23.74
C PRO A 175 -7.53 0.19 22.74
N ASP A 176 -6.28 0.42 23.09
CA ASP A 176 -5.28 1.16 22.33
C ASP A 176 -4.37 0.29 21.45
N THR A 177 -4.17 -0.99 21.79
CA THR A 177 -3.45 -1.96 20.94
C THR A 177 -4.21 -2.20 19.65
N GLU A 178 -5.52 -2.45 19.73
CA GLU A 178 -6.39 -2.65 18.56
C GLU A 178 -6.40 -1.42 17.64
N LYS A 179 -6.37 -0.23 18.23
CA LYS A 179 -6.29 1.03 17.48
C LYS A 179 -4.97 1.13 16.73
N THR A 180 -3.83 0.82 17.35
CA THR A 180 -2.52 0.81 16.69
C THR A 180 -2.46 -0.23 15.57
N GLN A 181 -2.97 -1.45 15.82
CA GLN A 181 -3.08 -2.50 14.80
C GLN A 181 -3.91 -2.05 13.60
N MET A 182 -5.08 -1.43 13.86
CA MET A 182 -5.92 -0.87 12.81
C MET A 182 -5.18 0.21 12.02
N GLN A 183 -4.47 1.13 12.67
CA GLN A 183 -3.72 2.19 11.97
C GLN A 183 -2.62 1.61 11.07
N HIS A 184 -1.83 0.66 11.57
CA HIS A 184 -0.81 -0.02 10.76
C HIS A 184 -1.44 -0.77 9.60
N LYS A 185 -2.56 -1.47 9.83
CA LYS A 185 -3.32 -2.17 8.78
C LYS A 185 -3.72 -1.21 7.67
N LEU A 186 -4.25 -0.02 7.99
CA LEU A 186 -4.68 0.97 6.99
C LEU A 186 -3.50 1.56 6.21
N ILE A 187 -2.36 1.79 6.87
CA ILE A 187 -1.13 2.24 6.19
C ILE A 187 -0.62 1.14 5.25
N ASN A 188 -0.61 -0.12 5.70
CA ASN A 188 -0.24 -1.27 4.86
C ASN A 188 -1.19 -1.38 3.65
N ASP A 189 -2.50 -1.35 3.88
CA ASP A 189 -3.52 -1.40 2.81
C ASP A 189 -3.33 -0.29 1.77
N SER A 190 -3.00 0.92 2.21
CA SER A 190 -2.74 2.02 1.29
C SER A 190 -1.50 1.78 0.42
N ASN A 191 -0.40 1.32 1.03
CA ASN A 191 0.84 1.07 0.30
C ASN A 191 0.72 -0.12 -0.65
N THR A 192 0.05 -1.20 -0.23
CA THR A 192 -0.16 -2.38 -1.07
C THR A 192 -1.14 -2.10 -2.21
N TRP A 193 -2.18 -1.29 -1.97
CA TRP A 193 -3.08 -0.86 -3.03
C TRP A 193 -2.40 0.01 -4.10
N LYS A 194 -1.42 0.83 -3.70
CA LYS A 194 -0.57 1.59 -4.62
C LYS A 194 0.50 0.73 -5.31
N GLY A 195 0.63 -0.55 -4.95
CA GLY A 195 1.63 -1.43 -5.55
C GLY A 195 3.08 -1.09 -5.15
N LYS A 196 3.29 -0.49 -3.98
CA LYS A 196 4.62 -0.11 -3.49
C LYS A 196 5.46 -1.34 -3.11
N LYS A 197 6.76 -1.29 -3.41
CA LYS A 197 7.78 -2.16 -2.81
C LYS A 197 8.11 -1.67 -1.41
N LEU A 198 8.21 -2.57 -0.43
CA LEU A 198 8.18 -2.19 0.98
C LEU A 198 9.50 -2.50 1.68
N ILE A 199 10.10 -1.50 2.34
CA ILE A 199 11.28 -1.67 3.18
C ILE A 199 10.91 -1.21 4.59
N TYR A 200 10.79 -2.12 5.53
CA TYR A 200 10.44 -1.76 6.91
C TYR A 200 11.66 -1.71 7.80
N ILE A 201 11.76 -0.66 8.60
CA ILE A 201 12.81 -0.46 9.58
C ILE A 201 12.14 -0.37 10.94
N ALA A 202 12.55 -1.22 11.87
CA ALA A 202 11.95 -1.28 13.18
C ALA A 202 13.00 -1.14 14.27
N HIS A 203 12.67 -0.44 15.36
CA HIS A 203 13.55 -0.28 16.51
C HIS A 203 12.91 -0.82 17.79
N SER A 204 13.66 -1.58 18.59
CA SER A 204 13.22 -2.06 19.91
C SER A 204 11.89 -2.83 19.85
N GLN A 205 10.85 -2.45 20.61
CA GLN A 205 9.49 -3.02 20.54
C GLN A 205 8.84 -2.87 19.15
N GLY A 206 9.22 -1.89 18.34
CA GLY A 206 8.76 -1.77 16.95
C GLY A 206 8.97 -3.04 16.13
N ASN A 207 9.91 -3.91 16.54
CA ASN A 207 10.15 -5.20 15.91
C ASN A 207 9.00 -6.21 16.11
N LEU A 208 8.17 -6.07 17.15
CA LEU A 208 6.96 -6.88 17.35
C LEU A 208 5.85 -6.42 16.39
N TRP A 209 5.70 -5.10 16.25
CA TRP A 209 4.74 -4.47 15.34
C TRP A 209 5.06 -4.73 13.86
N VAL A 210 6.35 -4.65 13.49
CA VAL A 210 6.76 -4.93 12.11
C VAL A 210 6.54 -6.39 11.73
N ASN A 211 6.67 -7.34 12.67
CA ASN A 211 6.38 -8.75 12.41
C ASN A 211 4.90 -8.97 12.09
N GLN A 212 4.00 -8.28 12.79
CA GLN A 212 2.57 -8.31 12.49
C GLN A 212 2.28 -7.66 11.12
N SER A 213 2.89 -6.50 10.84
CA SER A 213 2.72 -5.82 9.56
C SER A 213 3.28 -6.64 8.38
N TYR A 214 4.43 -7.28 8.53
CA TYR A 214 5.00 -8.19 7.53
C TYR A 214 4.03 -9.33 7.21
N LYS A 215 3.54 -10.04 8.26
CA LYS A 215 2.57 -11.14 8.09
C LYS A 215 1.30 -10.67 7.39
N TYR A 216 0.82 -9.47 7.72
CA TYR A 216 -0.35 -8.89 7.09
C TYR A 216 -0.10 -8.61 5.59
N VAL A 217 1.02 -7.96 5.25
CA VAL A 217 1.40 -7.64 3.87
C VAL A 217 1.51 -8.89 3.01
N VAL A 218 2.28 -9.90 3.42
CA VAL A 218 2.50 -11.13 2.64
C VAL A 218 1.25 -12.02 2.56
N SER A 219 0.20 -11.70 3.32
CA SER A 219 -1.11 -12.35 3.20
C SER A 219 -2.03 -11.65 2.19
N GLN A 220 -1.66 -10.46 1.71
CA GLN A 220 -2.44 -9.72 0.72
C GLN A 220 -2.22 -10.28 -0.68
N LEU A 221 -3.23 -10.09 -1.53
CA LEU A 221 -3.17 -10.50 -2.91
C LEU A 221 -2.11 -9.69 -3.67
N GLY A 222 -1.32 -10.39 -4.48
CA GLY A 222 -0.23 -9.80 -5.24
C GLY A 222 1.03 -9.52 -4.43
N TYR A 223 1.06 -9.85 -3.13
CA TYR A 223 2.21 -9.61 -2.26
C TYR A 223 2.75 -10.91 -1.66
N ASP A 224 4.07 -11.05 -1.70
CA ASP A 224 4.81 -12.11 -1.01
C ASP A 224 6.13 -11.56 -0.41
N ALA A 225 7.03 -12.46 -0.01
CA ALA A 225 8.31 -12.09 0.60
C ALA A 225 9.26 -11.36 -0.36
N ASP A 226 9.06 -11.45 -1.68
CA ASP A 226 9.91 -10.78 -2.67
C ASP A 226 9.54 -9.28 -2.80
N ASN A 227 8.42 -8.84 -2.24
CA ASN A 227 7.93 -7.46 -2.32
C ASN A 227 8.17 -6.64 -1.04
N ILE A 228 8.61 -7.30 0.05
CA ILE A 228 8.85 -6.67 1.35
C ILE A 228 10.13 -7.15 2.03
N HIS A 229 10.94 -6.21 2.53
CA HIS A 229 12.16 -6.51 3.29
C HIS A 229 12.13 -5.81 4.64
N VAL A 230 12.64 -6.46 5.69
CA VAL A 230 12.70 -5.87 7.04
C VAL A 230 14.15 -5.69 7.51
N VAL A 231 14.42 -4.54 8.11
CA VAL A 231 15.65 -4.20 8.81
C VAL A 231 15.34 -4.00 10.29
N HIS A 232 15.67 -5.00 11.09
CA HIS A 232 15.48 -5.03 12.53
C HIS A 232 16.63 -4.31 13.25
N ILE A 233 16.34 -3.27 14.02
CA ILE A 233 17.32 -2.56 14.85
C ILE A 233 16.99 -2.82 16.31
N ALA A 234 17.99 -3.27 17.08
CA ALA A 234 17.82 -3.62 18.49
C ALA A 234 16.57 -4.48 18.76
N PRO A 235 16.38 -5.63 18.08
CA PRO A 235 15.13 -6.39 18.14
C PRO A 235 14.83 -6.88 19.56
N ALA A 236 13.71 -6.41 20.11
CA ALA A 236 13.11 -6.97 21.32
C ALA A 236 12.30 -8.25 21.03
N SER A 237 12.00 -8.51 19.76
CA SER A 237 11.34 -9.74 19.30
C SER A 237 12.33 -10.92 19.27
N PRO A 238 11.92 -12.11 19.70
CA PRO A 238 12.66 -13.36 19.50
C PRO A 238 12.57 -13.88 18.07
N THR A 239 11.69 -13.31 17.24
CA THR A 239 11.49 -13.72 15.86
C THR A 239 11.94 -12.62 14.91
N LEU A 240 12.75 -13.01 13.94
CA LEU A 240 13.05 -12.18 12.77
C LEU A 240 12.18 -12.65 11.62
N THR A 241 11.73 -11.71 10.79
CA THR A 241 11.02 -12.06 9.56
C THR A 241 11.95 -12.81 8.61
N PRO A 242 11.42 -13.69 7.72
CA PRO A 242 12.22 -14.38 6.71
C PRO A 242 13.07 -13.42 5.89
N ASP A 243 14.31 -13.82 5.57
CA ASP A 243 15.27 -13.06 4.77
C ASP A 243 15.55 -11.62 5.21
N SER A 244 15.24 -11.30 6.47
CA SER A 244 15.47 -9.98 7.05
C SER A 244 16.91 -9.75 7.50
N ASP A 245 17.26 -8.48 7.61
CA ASP A 245 18.50 -8.05 8.23
C ASP A 245 18.25 -7.60 9.66
N TYR A 246 19.27 -7.74 10.52
CA TYR A 246 19.21 -7.16 11.85
C TYR A 246 20.51 -6.48 12.24
N ILE A 247 20.42 -5.52 13.16
CA ILE A 247 21.54 -4.81 13.77
C ILE A 247 21.30 -4.77 15.27
N LEU A 248 22.15 -5.45 16.03
CA LEU A 248 22.11 -5.47 17.50
C LEU A 248 23.51 -5.28 18.07
N SER A 249 23.66 -4.27 18.93
CA SER A 249 24.93 -3.94 19.57
C SER A 249 25.25 -4.85 20.76
N THR A 250 26.52 -5.24 20.89
CA THR A 250 27.07 -5.89 22.10
C THR A 250 26.97 -4.99 23.34
N SER A 251 26.85 -3.68 23.13
CA SER A 251 26.71 -2.68 24.19
C SER A 251 25.28 -2.22 24.39
N ASP A 252 24.29 -2.82 23.71
CA ASP A 252 22.87 -2.57 23.95
C ASP A 252 22.42 -3.33 25.21
N LEU A 253 22.47 -2.64 26.35
CA LEU A 253 22.27 -3.27 27.65
C LEU A 253 20.79 -3.60 27.90
N VAL A 254 19.87 -2.92 27.21
CA VAL A 254 18.42 -3.18 27.29
C VAL A 254 18.10 -4.52 26.64
N ILE A 255 18.50 -4.72 25.38
CA ILE A 255 18.18 -5.94 24.64
C ILE A 255 19.02 -7.12 25.14
N ASN A 256 20.30 -6.91 25.48
CA ASN A 256 21.13 -7.98 26.05
C ASN A 256 20.65 -8.38 27.46
N GLY A 257 20.07 -7.47 28.23
CA GLY A 257 19.40 -7.78 29.50
C GLY A 257 18.25 -8.78 29.34
N LEU A 258 17.49 -8.70 28.24
CA LEU A 258 16.41 -9.64 27.92
C LEU A 258 16.90 -11.06 27.61
N GLN A 259 18.19 -11.25 27.27
CA GLN A 259 18.79 -12.58 27.12
C GLN A 259 19.03 -13.25 28.48
N LEU A 260 19.42 -12.46 29.48
CA LEU A 260 19.79 -12.95 30.82
C LEU A 260 18.58 -13.39 31.66
N THR A 261 17.36 -12.97 31.30
CA THR A 261 16.12 -13.37 31.98
C THR A 261 15.64 -14.75 31.58
N GLY A 262 16.24 -15.39 30.56
CA GLY A 262 15.80 -16.69 30.06
C GLY A 262 14.45 -16.66 29.33
N ILE A 263 13.88 -15.47 29.09
CA ILE A 263 12.67 -15.28 28.29
C ILE A 263 13.09 -15.37 26.81
N GLY A 264 12.99 -16.56 26.20
CA GLY A 264 13.07 -16.86 24.75
C GLY A 264 13.91 -15.88 23.90
N SER A 265 15.13 -16.31 23.54
CA SER A 265 16.25 -15.45 23.11
C SER A 265 15.94 -14.47 21.99
N VAL A 266 16.31 -13.20 22.19
CA VAL A 266 16.53 -12.23 21.11
C VAL A 266 17.74 -12.67 20.26
N PRO A 267 17.90 -12.16 19.02
CA PRO A 267 19.08 -12.45 18.20
C PRO A 267 20.41 -12.17 18.92
N VAL A 268 21.45 -12.90 18.56
CA VAL A 268 22.81 -12.65 19.10
C VAL A 268 23.34 -11.33 18.54
N PRO A 269 23.95 -10.46 19.36
CA PRO A 269 24.55 -9.22 18.89
C PRO A 269 25.50 -9.46 17.72
N ASN A 270 25.33 -8.68 16.66
CA ASN A 270 26.10 -8.79 15.44
C ASN A 270 26.88 -7.51 15.11
N THR A 271 26.87 -6.52 16.01
CA THR A 271 27.66 -5.30 15.89
C THR A 271 28.27 -4.92 17.23
N ALA A 272 29.47 -4.33 17.18
CA ALA A 272 30.08 -3.70 18.33
C ALA A 272 29.96 -2.18 18.16
N ILE A 273 29.26 -1.53 19.08
CA ILE A 273 29.17 -0.06 19.14
C ILE A 273 29.77 0.33 20.48
N ALA A 274 30.74 1.24 20.48
CA ALA A 274 31.32 1.72 21.73
C ALA A 274 30.23 2.40 22.60
N PRO A 275 30.25 2.21 23.94
CA PRO A 275 29.33 2.91 24.83
C PRO A 275 29.42 4.42 24.65
N SER A 276 28.26 5.08 24.67
CA SER A 276 28.15 6.54 24.53
C SER A 276 27.66 7.15 25.83
N THR A 277 28.12 8.36 26.16
CA THR A 277 27.55 9.14 27.28
C THR A 277 26.20 9.75 26.91
N ALA A 278 25.85 9.83 25.62
CA ALA A 278 24.55 10.31 25.17
C ALA A 278 23.42 9.30 25.45
N ASP A 279 23.75 8.01 25.46
CA ASP A 279 22.89 6.95 25.98
C ASP A 279 23.77 5.83 26.56
N ILE A 280 23.81 5.81 27.89
CA ILE A 280 24.62 4.88 28.70
C ILE A 280 24.13 3.43 28.53
N ALA A 281 22.85 3.23 28.20
CA ALA A 281 22.30 1.90 27.95
C ALA A 281 22.61 1.38 26.54
N GLY A 282 23.12 2.23 25.64
CA GLY A 282 23.55 1.83 24.30
C GLY A 282 22.42 1.35 23.39
N HIS A 283 21.17 1.80 23.64
CA HIS A 283 19.95 1.26 23.04
C HIS A 283 19.24 2.24 22.08
N GLY A 284 19.34 3.54 22.33
CA GLY A 284 18.62 4.60 21.64
C GLY A 284 18.84 4.59 20.13
N LEU A 285 17.74 4.73 19.38
CA LEU A 285 17.80 4.72 17.92
C LEU A 285 18.68 5.84 17.37
N ILE A 286 18.44 7.09 17.80
CA ILE A 286 19.14 8.26 17.27
C ILE A 286 20.53 8.37 17.89
N GLU A 287 20.59 8.22 19.20
CA GLU A 287 21.75 8.46 20.06
C GLU A 287 22.87 7.45 19.79
N ILE A 288 22.50 6.23 19.41
CA ILE A 288 23.44 5.13 19.21
C ILE A 288 23.42 4.65 17.76
N TYR A 289 22.30 4.05 17.32
CA TYR A 289 22.26 3.31 16.06
C TYR A 289 22.33 4.20 14.79
N LEU A 290 21.83 5.43 14.86
CA LEU A 290 21.87 6.42 13.75
C LEU A 290 22.97 7.48 13.91
N THR A 291 23.88 7.29 14.88
CA THR A 291 25.05 8.16 15.08
C THR A 291 26.36 7.40 14.90
N HIS A 292 26.42 6.11 15.28
CA HIS A 292 27.64 5.33 15.13
C HIS A 292 27.92 4.92 13.67
N PRO A 293 29.11 5.19 13.10
CA PRO A 293 29.42 4.92 11.69
C PRO A 293 29.18 3.47 11.25
N ASP A 294 29.59 2.49 12.06
CA ASP A 294 29.42 1.08 11.69
C ASP A 294 27.95 0.64 11.64
N SER A 295 27.13 1.18 12.55
CA SER A 295 25.69 0.92 12.58
C SER A 295 25.01 1.55 11.36
N ILE A 296 25.33 2.81 11.06
CA ILE A 296 24.84 3.52 9.87
C ILE A 296 25.22 2.75 8.60
N ASN A 297 26.47 2.29 8.49
CA ASN A 297 26.93 1.52 7.32
C ASN A 297 26.17 0.19 7.17
N LYS A 298 25.88 -0.51 8.27
CA LYS A 298 25.06 -1.72 8.24
C LYS A 298 23.63 -1.42 7.82
N ILE A 299 22.99 -0.39 8.39
CA ILE A 299 21.63 0.02 8.03
C ILE A 299 21.57 0.36 6.54
N LYS A 300 22.51 1.16 6.02
CA LYS A 300 22.61 1.50 4.60
C LYS A 300 22.79 0.27 3.71
N LYS A 301 23.66 -0.67 4.12
CA LYS A 301 23.89 -1.90 3.35
C LYS A 301 22.65 -2.78 3.33
N SER A 302 21.95 -2.93 4.45
CA SER A 302 20.70 -3.69 4.53
C SER A 302 19.60 -3.08 3.66
N VAL A 303 19.42 -1.76 3.74
CA VAL A 303 18.46 -1.04 2.86
C VAL A 303 18.87 -1.13 1.39
N GLY A 304 20.16 -1.04 1.07
CA GLY A 304 20.67 -1.22 -0.29
C GLY A 304 20.36 -2.60 -0.85
N ARG A 305 20.59 -3.66 -0.06
CA ARG A 305 20.21 -5.03 -0.44
C ARG A 305 18.72 -5.16 -0.70
N ALA A 306 17.88 -4.57 0.15
CA ALA A 306 16.44 -4.58 -0.05
C ALA A 306 16.07 -3.92 -1.39
N PHE A 307 16.63 -2.75 -1.69
CA PHE A 307 16.38 -2.11 -2.99
C PHE A 307 16.79 -2.98 -4.18
N ASP A 308 17.91 -3.70 -4.07
CA ASP A 308 18.41 -4.59 -5.11
C ASP A 308 17.59 -5.89 -5.27
N SER A 309 16.94 -6.37 -4.20
CA SER A 309 16.22 -7.64 -4.19
C SER A 309 14.72 -7.53 -4.44
N LEU A 310 14.11 -6.40 -4.07
CA LEU A 310 12.65 -6.26 -4.09
C LEU A 310 12.09 -6.21 -5.52
N THR A 311 11.09 -7.04 -5.79
CA THR A 311 10.40 -7.14 -7.08
C THR A 311 9.04 -6.44 -7.05
N LYS A 312 8.51 -6.14 -8.24
CA LYS A 312 7.18 -5.57 -8.40
C LYS A 312 6.12 -6.59 -7.90
N PRO A 313 5.10 -6.15 -7.14
CA PRO A 313 4.00 -7.05 -6.73
C PRO A 313 3.23 -7.59 -7.94
N ASP A 314 2.63 -8.78 -7.78
CA ASP A 314 1.83 -9.47 -8.79
C ASP A 314 0.43 -8.84 -8.90
N MET A 315 0.37 -7.74 -9.64
CA MET A 315 -0.83 -6.96 -9.88
C MET A 315 -0.68 -6.14 -11.17
N GLU A 316 -1.81 -5.68 -11.68
CA GLU A 316 -1.93 -4.99 -12.97
C GLU A 316 -2.16 -3.48 -12.80
N GLU A 317 -1.73 -2.71 -13.81
CA GLU A 317 -1.85 -1.24 -13.87
C GLU A 317 -3.24 -0.78 -14.34
N HIS A 318 -4.27 -1.52 -13.93
CA HIS A 318 -5.68 -1.19 -14.16
C HIS A 318 -6.51 -1.68 -12.97
N LEU A 319 -7.61 -1.01 -12.66
CA LEU A 319 -8.60 -1.39 -11.66
C LEU A 319 -9.45 -2.56 -12.15
N PHE A 320 -9.96 -2.46 -13.38
CA PHE A 320 -10.74 -3.49 -14.06
C PHE A 320 -10.19 -3.68 -15.46
N GLU A 321 -10.17 -4.93 -15.92
CA GLU A 321 -10.01 -5.29 -17.32
C GLU A 321 -11.27 -5.96 -17.83
N VAL A 322 -11.80 -5.45 -18.93
CA VAL A 322 -12.94 -6.02 -19.64
C VAL A 322 -12.50 -6.42 -21.04
N THR A 323 -12.48 -7.71 -21.30
CA THR A 323 -12.13 -8.28 -22.61
C THR A 323 -13.39 -8.71 -23.35
N TYR A 324 -13.55 -8.23 -24.57
CA TYR A 324 -14.58 -8.67 -25.50
C TYR A 324 -13.92 -9.47 -26.63
N GLN A 325 -14.33 -10.73 -26.75
CA GLN A 325 -13.89 -11.64 -27.82
C GLN A 325 -15.05 -11.84 -28.79
N TYR A 326 -14.84 -11.39 -30.02
CA TYR A 326 -15.81 -11.47 -31.11
C TYR A 326 -15.37 -12.58 -32.07
N THR A 327 -16.31 -13.40 -32.51
CA THR A 327 -15.99 -14.39 -33.56
C THR A 327 -15.70 -13.68 -34.89
N PRO A 328 -14.91 -14.29 -35.80
CA PRO A 328 -14.66 -13.71 -37.12
C PRO A 328 -15.95 -13.34 -37.87
N SER A 329 -16.98 -14.19 -37.76
CA SER A 329 -18.30 -13.91 -38.33
C SER A 329 -18.99 -12.69 -37.72
N PHE A 330 -18.80 -12.42 -36.43
CA PHE A 330 -19.27 -11.19 -35.80
C PHE A 330 -18.56 -9.96 -36.39
N VAL A 331 -17.24 -10.04 -36.53
CA VAL A 331 -16.41 -8.97 -37.10
C VAL A 331 -16.81 -8.65 -38.55
N GLU A 332 -17.16 -9.65 -39.34
CA GLU A 332 -17.63 -9.45 -40.72
C GLU A 332 -19.05 -8.85 -40.79
N SER A 333 -19.94 -9.25 -39.88
CA SER A 333 -21.36 -8.89 -39.97
C SER A 333 -21.80 -7.70 -39.11
N HIS A 334 -20.94 -7.20 -38.22
CA HIS A 334 -21.22 -6.07 -37.33
C HIS A 334 -20.21 -4.95 -37.52
N ALA A 335 -20.58 -3.73 -37.14
CA ALA A 335 -19.68 -2.58 -37.10
C ALA A 335 -18.60 -2.76 -36.01
N GLU A 336 -17.66 -1.82 -35.92
CA GLU A 336 -16.79 -1.75 -34.75
C GLU A 336 -17.63 -1.37 -33.51
N PRO A 337 -17.51 -2.12 -32.40
CA PRO A 337 -18.20 -1.82 -31.15
C PRO A 337 -17.94 -0.41 -30.58
N GLU A 338 -18.99 0.20 -30.05
CA GLU A 338 -18.92 1.32 -29.12
C GLU A 338 -18.85 0.78 -27.69
N ILE A 339 -17.89 1.24 -26.90
CA ILE A 339 -17.74 0.84 -25.48
C ILE A 339 -17.61 2.11 -24.68
N LYS A 340 -18.56 2.35 -23.76
CA LYS A 340 -18.64 3.60 -22.96
C LYS A 340 -19.24 3.34 -21.59
N PHE A 341 -18.76 4.06 -20.59
CA PHE A 341 -19.55 4.23 -19.38
C PHE A 341 -20.83 4.98 -19.72
N VAL A 342 -21.97 4.40 -19.34
CA VAL A 342 -23.27 5.00 -19.61
C VAL A 342 -23.85 5.66 -18.36
N ASP A 343 -23.54 5.15 -17.16
CA ASP A 343 -24.13 5.63 -15.91
C ASP A 343 -23.29 5.25 -14.68
N ASN A 344 -23.62 5.86 -13.53
CA ASN A 344 -23.32 5.37 -12.18
C ASN A 344 -24.68 5.21 -11.48
N PRO A 345 -25.18 3.97 -11.31
CA PRO A 345 -26.59 3.69 -11.27
C PRO A 345 -27.23 3.97 -9.90
N SER A 346 -28.51 4.34 -9.96
CA SER A 346 -29.52 3.89 -9.01
C SER A 346 -29.82 2.40 -9.23
N GLU A 347 -30.32 1.65 -8.24
CA GLU A 347 -30.54 0.19 -8.30
C GLU A 347 -31.29 -0.36 -9.55
N ASP A 348 -31.97 0.48 -10.33
CA ASP A 348 -32.77 0.12 -11.52
C ASP A 348 -32.09 0.44 -12.87
N TRP A 349 -30.88 -0.07 -13.11
CA TRP A 349 -30.21 0.12 -14.42
C TRP A 349 -30.68 -0.88 -15.49
N PHE A 350 -31.38 -1.94 -15.09
CA PHE A 350 -31.84 -3.01 -15.99
C PHE A 350 -32.86 -2.50 -17.02
N GLU A 351 -33.90 -1.77 -16.58
CA GLU A 351 -34.93 -1.27 -17.49
C GLU A 351 -34.34 -0.32 -18.54
N LYS A 352 -33.42 0.55 -18.13
CA LYS A 352 -32.72 1.51 -19.00
C LYS A 352 -31.89 0.82 -20.09
N ALA A 353 -31.30 -0.33 -19.78
CA ALA A 353 -30.50 -1.13 -20.70
C ALA A 353 -31.35 -2.00 -21.66
N MET A 354 -32.59 -2.34 -21.28
CA MET A 354 -33.45 -3.24 -22.05
C MET A 354 -34.30 -2.52 -23.11
N TYR A 355 -34.72 -1.28 -22.84
CA TYR A 355 -35.68 -0.60 -23.70
C TYR A 355 -35.12 0.67 -24.37
N PRO A 356 -34.63 0.58 -25.63
CA PRO A 356 -33.97 1.70 -26.33
C PRO A 356 -34.88 2.87 -26.71
N HIS A 357 -36.20 2.70 -26.59
CA HIS A 357 -37.18 3.71 -27.00
C HIS A 357 -37.64 4.62 -25.86
N TYR A 358 -37.17 4.37 -24.63
CA TYR A 358 -37.54 5.18 -23.47
C TYR A 358 -36.60 6.38 -23.34
N ASP A 359 -37.13 7.51 -22.87
CA ASP A 359 -36.38 8.76 -22.76
C ASP A 359 -35.17 8.66 -21.79
N ASP A 360 -35.26 7.76 -20.81
CA ASP A 360 -34.24 7.46 -19.79
C ASP A 360 -33.36 6.24 -20.13
N SER A 361 -33.46 5.73 -21.35
CA SER A 361 -32.63 4.62 -21.83
C SER A 361 -31.13 4.98 -21.93
N TYR A 362 -30.27 3.95 -21.87
CA TYR A 362 -28.85 4.05 -22.21
C TYR A 362 -28.57 4.14 -23.71
N PHE A 363 -29.62 4.22 -24.53
CA PHE A 363 -29.51 4.45 -25.96
C PHE A 363 -30.03 5.84 -26.35
N GLU A 364 -29.38 6.44 -27.34
CA GLU A 364 -29.84 7.65 -28.03
C GLU A 364 -30.06 7.35 -29.50
N TYR A 365 -31.18 7.83 -30.05
CA TYR A 365 -31.48 7.68 -31.47
C TYR A 365 -30.77 8.75 -32.30
N ASP A 366 -29.82 8.33 -33.13
CA ASP A 366 -29.20 9.16 -34.15
C ASP A 366 -30.10 9.20 -35.39
N SER A 367 -30.84 10.29 -35.53
CA SER A 367 -31.77 10.49 -36.65
C SER A 367 -31.10 10.65 -38.01
N ALA A 368 -29.82 11.05 -38.05
CA ALA A 368 -29.08 11.18 -39.30
C ALA A 368 -28.58 9.82 -39.81
N ALA A 369 -28.16 8.95 -38.89
CA ALA A 369 -27.72 7.59 -39.21
C ALA A 369 -28.85 6.55 -39.22
N TYR A 370 -30.04 6.92 -38.72
CA TYR A 370 -31.17 6.01 -38.44
C TYR A 370 -30.75 4.82 -37.55
N LYS A 371 -29.95 5.09 -36.50
CA LYS A 371 -29.36 4.06 -35.61
C LYS A 371 -29.35 4.50 -34.16
N TYR A 372 -29.27 3.54 -33.25
CA TYR A 372 -29.08 3.81 -31.82
C TYR A 372 -27.59 3.84 -31.46
N LYS A 373 -27.19 4.71 -30.54
CA LYS A 373 -25.83 4.79 -29.97
C LYS A 373 -25.88 4.74 -28.45
N LEU A 374 -24.77 4.42 -27.79
CA LEU A 374 -24.69 4.53 -26.34
C LEU A 374 -24.79 5.99 -25.92
N LYS A 375 -25.64 6.27 -24.92
CA LYS A 375 -25.92 7.60 -24.36
C LYS A 375 -25.31 7.72 -22.96
N PRO A 376 -24.12 8.31 -22.81
CA PRO A 376 -23.56 8.60 -21.49
C PRO A 376 -24.38 9.65 -20.75
N VAL A 377 -24.61 9.45 -19.45
CA VAL A 377 -25.23 10.46 -18.59
C VAL A 377 -24.34 11.71 -18.46
N ALA A 378 -24.86 12.85 -18.91
CA ALA A 378 -24.16 14.12 -18.86
C ALA A 378 -23.80 14.53 -17.41
N GLY A 379 -22.60 15.06 -17.21
CA GLY A 379 -22.14 15.58 -15.92
C GLY A 379 -21.57 14.54 -14.95
N LEU A 380 -21.60 13.24 -15.28
CA LEU A 380 -20.91 12.22 -14.49
C LEU A 380 -19.40 12.27 -14.73
N LYS A 381 -18.64 12.25 -13.63
CA LYS A 381 -17.19 12.06 -13.68
C LYS A 381 -16.90 10.58 -13.79
N TYR A 382 -16.60 10.12 -15.00
CA TYR A 382 -16.21 8.74 -15.25
C TYR A 382 -14.79 8.45 -14.82
N LEU A 383 -14.52 7.18 -14.53
CA LEU A 383 -13.18 6.70 -14.26
C LEU A 383 -12.31 6.82 -15.52
N SER A 384 -11.06 7.22 -15.32
CA SER A 384 -10.07 7.23 -16.39
C SER A 384 -9.90 5.80 -16.94
N HIS A 385 -9.87 5.65 -18.26
CA HIS A 385 -9.84 4.36 -18.92
C HIS A 385 -9.04 4.39 -20.21
N GLN A 386 -8.62 3.22 -20.66
CA GLN A 386 -7.95 2.99 -21.93
C GLN A 386 -8.69 1.90 -22.70
N ARG A 387 -8.51 1.89 -24.02
CA ARG A 387 -9.06 0.86 -24.89
C ARG A 387 -8.05 0.47 -25.95
N ASP A 388 -7.72 -0.82 -26.00
CA ASP A 388 -6.99 -1.38 -27.13
C ASP A 388 -7.97 -1.80 -28.22
N LYS A 389 -7.72 -1.28 -29.43
CA LYS A 389 -8.51 -1.52 -30.64
C LYS A 389 -7.67 -2.13 -31.78
N LYS A 390 -6.43 -2.54 -31.50
CA LYS A 390 -5.53 -3.08 -32.52
C LYS A 390 -6.04 -4.37 -33.14
N ASP A 391 -6.70 -5.19 -32.32
CA ASP A 391 -7.35 -6.42 -32.75
C ASP A 391 -8.86 -6.24 -32.68
N ARG A 392 -9.54 -6.49 -33.80
CA ARG A 392 -10.99 -6.34 -33.89
C ARG A 392 -11.73 -7.54 -33.30
N GLU A 393 -11.10 -8.71 -33.29
CA GLU A 393 -11.63 -9.93 -32.67
C GLU A 393 -11.43 -9.90 -31.15
N ASN A 394 -10.37 -9.25 -30.66
CA ASN A 394 -10.08 -9.16 -29.23
C ASN A 394 -9.91 -7.70 -28.81
N GLN A 395 -10.93 -7.16 -28.16
CA GLN A 395 -10.90 -5.79 -27.66
C GLN A 395 -10.81 -5.76 -26.15
N THR A 396 -9.93 -4.91 -25.64
CA THR A 396 -9.70 -4.77 -24.21
C THR A 396 -10.02 -3.35 -23.79
N PHE A 397 -10.84 -3.21 -22.75
CA PHE A 397 -11.15 -1.97 -22.07
C PHE A 397 -10.61 -2.06 -20.64
N THR A 398 -9.76 -1.11 -20.25
CA THR A 398 -9.17 -1.07 -18.91
C THR A 398 -9.54 0.21 -18.19
N VAL A 399 -9.96 0.10 -16.93
CA VAL A 399 -10.10 1.25 -16.04
C VAL A 399 -8.76 1.52 -15.40
N VAL A 400 -8.10 2.63 -15.69
CA VAL A 400 -6.72 2.93 -15.24
C VAL A 400 -6.68 3.93 -14.08
N GLN A 401 -7.80 4.08 -13.37
CA GLN A 401 -7.91 4.93 -12.19
C GLN A 401 -8.03 4.07 -10.92
N CYS A 402 -7.10 4.23 -9.98
CA CYS A 402 -7.08 3.46 -8.72
C CYS A 402 -7.20 4.34 -7.45
N SER A 403 -7.24 5.67 -7.63
CA SER A 403 -7.41 6.62 -6.52
C SER A 403 -8.67 7.46 -6.67
N ASN A 404 -9.14 8.01 -5.54
CA ASN A 404 -10.26 8.95 -5.48
C ASN A 404 -11.48 8.44 -6.28
N ILE A 405 -11.78 7.13 -6.17
CA ILE A 405 -12.92 6.53 -6.84
C ILE A 405 -14.17 7.17 -6.22
N PRO A 406 -14.90 7.99 -6.99
CA PRO A 406 -15.80 8.99 -6.41
C PRO A 406 -17.07 8.41 -5.80
N ASN A 407 -17.38 7.12 -6.00
CA ASN A 407 -18.65 6.54 -5.61
C ASN A 407 -18.47 5.11 -5.08
N ASP A 408 -19.21 4.80 -4.01
CA ASP A 408 -19.42 3.43 -3.50
C ASP A 408 -20.50 2.68 -4.35
N ASP A 409 -21.03 3.33 -5.39
CA ASP A 409 -22.04 2.82 -6.32
C ASP A 409 -21.39 2.19 -7.58
N PRO A 410 -22.11 1.32 -8.32
CA PRO A 410 -21.55 0.69 -9.51
C PRO A 410 -21.20 1.67 -10.64
N PHE A 411 -20.44 1.25 -11.63
CA PHE A 411 -20.28 1.94 -12.90
C PHE A 411 -20.90 1.03 -13.95
N ILE A 412 -21.81 1.57 -14.75
CA ILE A 412 -22.42 0.80 -15.84
C ILE A 412 -21.60 1.00 -17.11
N LEU A 413 -20.93 -0.07 -17.55
CA LEU A 413 -20.18 -0.10 -18.80
C LEU A 413 -21.03 -0.77 -19.88
N GLY A 414 -21.37 -0.02 -20.93
CA GLY A 414 -22.07 -0.52 -22.09
C GLY A 414 -21.12 -0.84 -23.24
N GLU A 415 -21.39 -1.94 -23.94
CA GLU A 415 -20.89 -2.28 -25.26
C GLU A 415 -22.06 -2.35 -26.22
N LYS A 416 -21.86 -1.84 -27.44
CA LYS A 416 -22.87 -1.91 -28.50
C LYS A 416 -22.20 -2.05 -29.87
N SER A 417 -22.69 -2.96 -30.69
CA SER A 417 -22.32 -3.03 -32.10
C SER A 417 -23.53 -3.17 -33.02
N GLU A 418 -23.52 -2.42 -34.12
CA GLU A 418 -24.60 -2.38 -35.10
C GLU A 418 -24.43 -3.47 -36.16
N ALA A 419 -25.47 -4.22 -36.45
CA ALA A 419 -25.46 -5.18 -37.55
C ALA A 419 -25.30 -4.45 -38.90
N LEU A 420 -24.43 -4.97 -39.77
CA LEU A 420 -24.21 -4.48 -41.13
C LEU A 420 -25.08 -5.19 -42.16
N ILE A 421 -25.67 -6.32 -41.79
CA ILE A 421 -26.53 -7.15 -42.64
C ILE A 421 -28.01 -6.84 -42.41
N TRP A 422 -28.81 -6.87 -43.48
CA TRP A 422 -30.21 -6.43 -43.44
C TRP A 422 -31.14 -7.51 -42.88
N TYR A 423 -32.10 -7.07 -42.06
CA TYR A 423 -33.08 -7.94 -41.43
C TYR A 423 -34.09 -8.45 -42.46
N GLY A 424 -34.09 -9.76 -42.73
CA GLY A 424 -35.05 -10.44 -43.62
C GLY A 424 -34.53 -10.90 -44.98
N TYR A 425 -33.32 -10.50 -45.38
CA TYR A 425 -32.71 -10.90 -46.66
C TYR A 425 -31.37 -11.62 -46.52
N ASP A 426 -30.58 -11.26 -45.50
CA ASP A 426 -29.28 -11.89 -45.26
C ASP A 426 -29.38 -12.94 -44.15
N GLU A 427 -28.73 -14.10 -44.32
CA GLU A 427 -28.53 -15.03 -43.22
C GLU A 427 -27.36 -14.55 -42.35
N GLN A 428 -27.56 -14.48 -41.04
CA GLN A 428 -26.43 -14.26 -40.12
C GLN A 428 -25.53 -15.48 -40.19
N PRO A 429 -24.21 -15.31 -40.43
CA PRO A 429 -23.32 -16.44 -40.44
C PRO A 429 -23.43 -17.24 -39.13
N ASP A 430 -23.34 -18.55 -39.23
CA ASP A 430 -23.32 -19.41 -38.05
C ASP A 430 -22.15 -19.05 -37.13
N ASN A 431 -22.30 -19.36 -35.85
CA ASN A 431 -21.31 -19.08 -34.83
C ASN A 431 -20.95 -17.58 -34.72
N THR A 432 -21.90 -16.68 -34.99
CA THR A 432 -21.74 -15.24 -34.69
C THR A 432 -21.95 -15.04 -33.20
N LYS A 433 -20.88 -14.76 -32.45
CA LYS A 433 -20.91 -14.67 -30.99
C LYS A 433 -20.00 -13.56 -30.45
N VAL A 434 -20.32 -13.13 -29.24
CA VAL A 434 -19.46 -12.28 -28.41
C VAL A 434 -19.31 -12.94 -27.03
N ILE A 435 -18.08 -12.97 -26.52
CA ILE A 435 -17.75 -13.41 -25.17
C ILE A 435 -17.17 -12.20 -24.43
N VAL A 436 -17.69 -11.91 -23.25
CA VAL A 436 -17.17 -10.87 -22.36
C VAL A 436 -16.57 -11.53 -21.12
N THR A 437 -15.44 -11.00 -20.66
CA THR A 437 -14.85 -11.39 -19.37
C THR A 437 -14.39 -10.16 -18.62
N VAL A 438 -14.69 -10.11 -17.32
CA VAL A 438 -14.26 -9.06 -16.40
C VAL A 438 -13.23 -9.63 -15.44
N ARG A 439 -12.09 -8.96 -15.31
CA ARG A 439 -11.04 -9.26 -14.33
C ARG A 439 -10.77 -8.05 -13.44
N ASP A 440 -10.36 -8.34 -12.22
CA ASP A 440 -9.80 -7.34 -11.32
C ASP A 440 -8.30 -7.13 -11.61
N ARG A 441 -7.73 -6.15 -10.90
CA ARG A 441 -6.32 -5.81 -10.97
C ARG A 441 -5.34 -6.91 -10.50
N TYR A 442 -5.84 -8.02 -9.99
CA TYR A 442 -5.04 -9.18 -9.57
C TYR A 442 -5.23 -10.35 -10.56
N GLY A 443 -5.78 -10.07 -11.75
CA GLY A 443 -6.06 -11.05 -12.79
C GLY A 443 -7.22 -12.01 -12.45
N ARG A 444 -7.92 -11.80 -11.32
CA ARG A 444 -9.01 -12.70 -10.90
C ARG A 444 -10.22 -12.44 -11.77
N LYS A 445 -10.74 -13.50 -12.38
CA LYS A 445 -11.99 -13.43 -13.15
C LYS A 445 -13.16 -13.17 -12.19
N LEU A 446 -13.73 -11.98 -12.29
CA LEU A 446 -14.93 -11.59 -11.54
C LEU A 446 -16.19 -12.14 -12.19
N GLN A 447 -16.28 -12.04 -13.53
CA GLN A 447 -17.46 -12.48 -14.27
C GLN A 447 -17.13 -12.81 -15.73
N SER A 448 -17.99 -13.60 -16.37
CA SER A 448 -17.92 -13.86 -17.81
C SER A 448 -19.31 -14.19 -18.36
N GLY A 449 -19.57 -13.84 -19.61
CA GLY A 449 -20.81 -14.11 -20.31
C GLY A 449 -20.58 -14.30 -21.81
N GLU A 450 -21.50 -14.99 -22.48
CA GLU A 450 -21.48 -15.21 -23.92
C GLU A 450 -22.87 -14.89 -24.50
N GLN A 451 -22.91 -14.20 -25.64
CA GLN A 451 -24.12 -14.02 -26.43
C GLN A 451 -23.94 -14.55 -27.85
N SER A 452 -24.76 -15.55 -28.21
CA SER A 452 -24.85 -16.08 -29.57
C SER A 452 -25.85 -15.26 -30.39
N VAL A 453 -25.36 -14.37 -31.24
CA VAL A 453 -26.19 -13.52 -32.13
C VAL A 453 -26.91 -14.37 -33.17
N SER A 454 -26.27 -15.42 -33.68
CA SER A 454 -26.91 -16.38 -34.59
C SER A 454 -28.14 -17.05 -33.96
N GLU A 455 -28.07 -17.41 -32.68
CA GLU A 455 -29.22 -18.00 -31.98
C GLU A 455 -30.33 -17.00 -31.70
N LEU A 456 -29.98 -15.75 -31.35
CA LEU A 456 -30.97 -14.67 -31.22
C LEU A 456 -31.74 -14.49 -32.52
N ARG A 457 -31.03 -14.42 -33.65
CA ARG A 457 -31.67 -14.22 -34.95
C ARG A 457 -32.59 -15.37 -35.35
N ARG A 458 -32.24 -16.62 -35.04
CA ARG A 458 -33.13 -17.78 -35.26
C ARG A 458 -34.43 -17.70 -34.47
N LYS A 459 -34.43 -16.97 -33.34
CA LYS A 459 -35.63 -16.67 -32.54
C LYS A 459 -36.37 -15.40 -32.98
N GLY A 460 -35.90 -14.74 -34.04
CA GLY A 460 -36.43 -13.45 -34.48
C GLY A 460 -36.02 -12.28 -33.60
N TRP A 461 -34.93 -12.41 -32.83
CA TRP A 461 -34.42 -11.35 -31.97
C TRP A 461 -33.14 -10.72 -32.51
N ARG A 462 -32.84 -9.51 -32.05
CA ARG A 462 -31.66 -8.72 -32.40
C ARG A 462 -30.78 -8.51 -31.19
N TYR A 463 -29.46 -8.54 -31.42
CA TYR A 463 -28.45 -8.14 -30.45
C TYR A 463 -28.52 -6.64 -30.18
N GLN A 464 -28.63 -6.23 -28.90
CA GLN A 464 -28.66 -4.81 -28.54
C GLN A 464 -27.33 -4.33 -27.92
N GLY A 465 -26.54 -5.22 -27.33
CA GLY A 465 -25.27 -4.89 -26.69
C GLY A 465 -24.94 -5.80 -25.51
N ILE A 466 -23.99 -5.37 -24.68
CA ILE A 466 -23.66 -5.95 -23.37
C ILE A 466 -23.57 -4.81 -22.35
N PHE A 467 -24.16 -4.97 -21.18
CA PHE A 467 -24.04 -4.01 -20.09
C PHE A 467 -23.49 -4.69 -18.84
N LEU A 468 -22.52 -4.05 -18.20
CA LEU A 468 -21.78 -4.58 -17.07
C LEU A 468 -21.93 -3.64 -15.88
N ASP A 469 -22.28 -4.21 -14.73
CA ASP A 469 -22.18 -3.55 -13.42
C ASP A 469 -20.77 -3.80 -12.87
N LEU A 470 -19.96 -2.74 -12.75
CA LEU A 470 -18.61 -2.76 -12.18
C LEU A 470 -18.60 -1.96 -10.88
N LYS A 471 -18.28 -2.58 -9.74
CA LYS A 471 -18.37 -1.91 -8.43
C LYS A 471 -17.04 -1.96 -7.68
N ALA A 472 -16.60 -0.80 -7.18
CA ALA A 472 -15.46 -0.68 -6.28
C ALA A 472 -15.96 -0.19 -4.92
N LYS A 473 -15.91 -1.04 -3.90
CA LYS A 473 -16.47 -0.76 -2.57
C LYS A 473 -15.34 -0.56 -1.57
N SER A 474 -15.38 0.55 -0.83
CA SER A 474 -14.49 0.72 0.33
C SER A 474 -14.93 -0.25 1.45
N PRO A 475 -14.04 -1.14 1.95
CA PRO A 475 -14.37 -2.05 3.05
C PRO A 475 -14.35 -1.38 4.43
N TYR A 476 -13.94 -0.11 4.50
CA TYR A 476 -13.64 0.58 5.75
C TYR A 476 -14.87 1.20 6.44
N SER A 477 -14.87 1.11 7.76
CA SER A 477 -15.79 1.84 8.65
C SER A 477 -15.54 3.35 8.62
N GLN A 478 -16.47 4.14 9.13
CA GLN A 478 -16.33 5.61 9.17
C GLN A 478 -15.11 6.07 9.98
N LYS A 479 -14.76 5.35 11.05
CA LYS A 479 -13.58 5.63 11.88
C LYS A 479 -12.28 5.42 11.09
N GLU A 480 -12.22 4.34 10.31
CA GLU A 480 -11.08 4.02 9.46
C GLU A 480 -10.96 5.01 8.29
N LYS A 481 -12.08 5.33 7.60
CA LYS A 481 -12.12 6.37 6.54
C LYS A 481 -11.57 7.71 7.04
N SER A 482 -11.99 8.13 8.25
CA SER A 482 -11.50 9.37 8.87
C SER A 482 -9.98 9.34 9.13
N PHE A 483 -9.42 8.18 9.47
CA PHE A 483 -7.97 8.03 9.65
C PHE A 483 -7.23 8.09 8.31
N ILE A 484 -7.74 7.37 7.29
CA ILE A 484 -7.20 7.38 5.92
C ILE A 484 -7.10 8.82 5.41
N GLU A 485 -8.19 9.58 5.49
CA GLU A 485 -8.24 10.99 5.07
C GLU A 485 -7.24 11.86 5.85
N LYS A 486 -7.22 11.73 7.19
CA LYS A 486 -6.33 12.51 8.05
C LYS A 486 -4.85 12.23 7.78
N GLN A 487 -4.51 11.01 7.40
CA GLN A 487 -3.14 10.61 7.06
C GLN A 487 -2.81 10.75 5.57
N ASN A 488 -3.76 11.23 4.75
CA ASN A 488 -3.63 11.31 3.29
C ASN A 488 -3.21 9.95 2.67
N LEU A 489 -3.82 8.88 3.18
CA LEU A 489 -3.63 7.53 2.69
C LEU A 489 -4.59 7.25 1.53
N GLU A 490 -4.17 6.34 0.66
CA GLU A 490 -5.01 5.82 -0.41
C GLU A 490 -6.02 4.81 0.12
N THR A 491 -7.22 4.83 -0.44
CA THR A 491 -8.27 3.86 -0.10
C THR A 491 -8.09 2.60 -0.93
N ARG A 492 -8.01 1.44 -0.27
CA ARG A 492 -8.16 0.14 -0.93
C ARG A 492 -9.63 -0.15 -1.21
N TYR A 493 -9.91 -0.79 -2.35
CA TYR A 493 -11.27 -1.16 -2.74
C TYR A 493 -11.41 -2.68 -2.91
N GLU A 494 -12.59 -3.19 -2.57
CA GLU A 494 -13.05 -4.52 -2.98
C GLU A 494 -13.77 -4.39 -4.33
N LEU A 495 -13.35 -5.19 -5.30
CA LEU A 495 -13.80 -5.08 -6.68
C LEU A 495 -14.79 -6.19 -7.01
N HIS A 496 -15.92 -5.81 -7.58
CA HIS A 496 -17.01 -6.72 -7.92
C HIS A 496 -17.53 -6.45 -9.32
N SER A 497 -18.02 -7.50 -9.97
CA SER A 497 -18.92 -7.38 -11.11
C SER A 497 -20.15 -8.22 -10.82
N ASN A 498 -21.29 -7.54 -10.63
CA ASN A 498 -22.48 -8.18 -10.07
C ASN A 498 -23.36 -8.81 -11.14
N SER A 499 -23.31 -8.28 -12.36
CA SER A 499 -24.26 -8.65 -13.42
C SER A 499 -23.73 -8.27 -14.80
N ILE A 500 -24.01 -9.17 -15.75
CA ILE A 500 -23.86 -8.95 -17.18
C ILE A 500 -25.24 -9.08 -17.77
N LEU A 501 -25.72 -7.99 -18.38
CA LEU A 501 -26.94 -8.01 -19.16
C LEU A 501 -26.59 -8.09 -20.64
N LEU A 502 -27.23 -9.02 -21.34
CA LEU A 502 -27.08 -9.24 -22.77
C LEU A 502 -28.43 -8.93 -23.43
N PRO A 503 -28.83 -7.64 -23.53
CA PRO A 503 -30.17 -7.28 -23.95
C PRO A 503 -30.46 -7.66 -25.42
N THR A 504 -31.73 -7.99 -25.67
CA THR A 504 -32.22 -8.46 -26.96
C THR A 504 -33.60 -7.87 -27.26
N ALA A 505 -33.84 -7.44 -28.51
CA ALA A 505 -35.15 -6.97 -28.96
C ALA A 505 -35.78 -7.90 -30.01
N SER A 506 -37.10 -8.08 -29.93
CA SER A 506 -37.92 -8.83 -30.91
C SER A 506 -38.22 -8.05 -32.19
#